data_AF-A0A1M7AVZ1-F1
#
_entry.id   AF-A0A1M7AVZ1-F1
#
_cell.length_a   1.000
_cell.length_b   1.000
_cell.length_c   1.000
_cell.angle_alpha   90.00
_cell.angle_beta   90.00
_cell.angle_gamma   90.00
#
_symmetry.space_group_name_H-M   'P 1'
#
loop_
_entity.id
_entity.type
_entity.pdbx_description
1 polymer ?
#
loop_
_entity_poly.entity_id
_entity_poly.type
_entity_poly.pdbx_seq_one_letter_code
_entity_poly.pdbx_strand_id
1 'polypeptide(L)' 'MKQSIQIFLSTYFIIIALLYLMMRYTTFSMNPVIYTFIASLLIITVIILYFKKQIEPGIFTVSIAVLSLLMILSLAA' A
#
# COMPACT_ATOMS: atom_id res chain seq x y z
N MET A 1 -15.22 -14.00 6.40
CA MET A 1 -14.76 -13.19 5.24
C MET A 1 -13.83 -12.02 5.60
N LYS A 2 -13.94 -11.39 6.79
CA LYS A 2 -13.05 -10.28 7.21
C LYS A 2 -11.55 -10.63 7.21
N GLN A 3 -11.21 -11.86 7.62
CA GLN A 3 -9.82 -12.35 7.64
C GLN A 3 -9.21 -12.48 6.24
N SER A 4 -9.99 -12.91 5.23
CA SER A 4 -9.55 -12.99 3.84
C SER A 4 -9.19 -11.62 3.26
N ILE A 5 -9.94 -10.58 3.63
CA ILE A 5 -9.68 -9.19 3.20
C ILE A 5 -8.40 -8.66 3.84
N GLN A 6 -8.16 -8.96 5.12
CA GLN A 6 -6.91 -8.59 5.79
C GLN A 6 -5.69 -9.28 5.14
N ILE A 7 -5.81 -10.56 4.79
CA ILE A 7 -4.75 -11.30 4.08
C ILE A 7 -4.48 -10.67 2.69
N PHE A 8 -5.53 -10.28 1.97
CA PHE A 8 -5.40 -9.59 0.69
C PHE A 8 -4.67 -8.24 0.84
N LEU A 9 -5.08 -7.41 1.80
CA LEU A 9 -4.46 -6.12 2.08
C LEU A 9 -2.99 -6.26 2.51
N SER A 10 -2.68 -7.23 3.39
CA SER A 10 -1.31 -7.57 3.78
C SER A 10 -0.45 -7.93 2.58
N THR A 11 -0.92 -8.86 1.75
CA THR A 11 -0.17 -9.34 0.59
C THR A 11 0.08 -8.20 -0.39
N TYR A 12 -0.94 -7.38 -0.66
CA TYR A 12 -0.81 -6.25 -1.55
C TYR A 12 0.19 -5.20 -1.00
N PHE A 13 0.12 -4.90 0.30
CA PHE A 13 1.08 -4.01 0.96
C PHE A 13 2.52 -4.54 0.88
N ILE A 14 2.74 -5.84 1.11
CA ILE A 14 4.06 -6.47 1.02
C ILE A 14 4.64 -6.34 -0.40
N ILE A 15 3.83 -6.57 -1.44
CA ILE A 15 4.26 -6.40 -2.82
C ILE A 15 4.71 -4.96 -3.08
N ILE A 16 3.95 -3.96 -2.62
CA ILE A 16 4.31 -2.55 -2.76
C ILE A 16 5.61 -2.23 -2.01
N ALA A 17 5.78 -2.76 -0.79
CA ALA A 17 7.01 -2.58 -0.03
C ALA A 17 8.23 -3.17 -0.75
N LEU A 18 8.09 -4.36 -1.34
CA LEU A 18 9.14 -4.98 -2.15
C LEU A 18 9.48 -4.15 -3.39
N LEU A 19 8.46 -3.67 -4.12
CA LEU A 19 8.66 -2.80 -5.28
C LEU A 19 9.37 -1.50 -4.90
N TYR A 20 9.02 -0.90 -3.76
CA TYR A 20 9.68 0.28 -3.23
C TYR A 20 11.15 0.02 -2.92
N LEU A 21 11.45 -1.06 -2.21
CA LEU A 21 12.82 -1.44 -1.86
C LEU A 21 13.65 -1.76 -3.10
N MET A 22 13.07 -2.45 -4.08
CA MET A 22 13.72 -2.71 -5.36
C MET A 22 14.07 -1.39 -6.08
N MET A 23 13.12 -0.46 -6.16
CA MET A 23 13.37 0.85 -6.76
C MET A 23 14.45 1.65 -6.03
N ARG A 24 14.50 1.57 -4.69
CA ARG A 24 15.44 2.35 -3.88
C ARG A 24 16.84 1.76 -3.78
N TYR A 25 16.98 0.44 -3.79
CA TYR A 25 18.25 -0.25 -3.51
C TYR A 25 18.79 -1.12 -4.65
N THR A 26 18.02 -1.34 -5.73
CA THR A 26 18.48 -2.12 -6.89
C THR A 26 18.50 -1.27 -8.16
N THR A 27 19.28 -1.67 -9.17
CA THR A 27 19.37 -1.02 -10.49
C THR A 27 18.13 -1.16 -11.36
N PHE A 28 17.04 -1.76 -10.85
CA PHE A 28 15.79 -1.85 -11.58
C PHE A 28 15.21 -0.44 -11.77
N SER A 29 15.18 0.02 -13.02
CA SER A 29 14.51 1.25 -13.44
C SER A 29 12.99 1.10 -13.37
N MET A 30 12.47 0.93 -12.15
CA MET A 30 11.05 0.96 -11.91
C MET A 30 10.55 2.39 -12.16
N ASN A 31 9.58 2.55 -13.07
CA ASN A 31 9.05 3.87 -13.35
C ASN A 31 8.35 4.42 -12.09
N PRO A 32 8.78 5.58 -11.54
CA PRO A 32 8.21 6.17 -10.34
C PRO A 32 6.69 6.35 -10.43
N VAL A 33 6.20 6.65 -11.64
CA VAL A 33 4.76 6.87 -11.92
C VAL A 33 3.97 5.58 -11.73
N ILE A 34 4.50 4.45 -12.20
CA ILE A 34 3.83 3.14 -12.06
C ILE A 34 3.75 2.75 -10.58
N TYR A 35 4.85 2.93 -9.84
CA TYR A 35 4.85 2.69 -8.40
C TYR A 35 3.80 3.54 -7.68
N THR A 36 3.81 4.85 -7.94
CA THR A 36 2.90 5.81 -7.29
C THR A 36 1.44 5.47 -7.60
N PHE A 37 1.14 5.06 -8.83
CA PHE A 37 -0.20 4.62 -9.23
C PHE A 37 -0.65 3.37 -8.45
N ILE A 38 0.19 2.34 -8.37
CA ILE A 38 -0.13 1.08 -7.66
C ILE A 38 -0.31 1.34 -6.15
N ALA A 39 0.56 2.15 -5.53
CA ALA A 39 0.47 2.50 -4.12
C ALA A 39 -0.79 3.35 -3.83
N SER A 40 -1.13 4.30 -4.70
CA SER A 40 -2.36 5.09 -4.59
C SER A 40 -3.61 4.21 -4.69
N LEU A 41 -3.59 3.21 -5.57
CA LEU A 41 -4.68 2.26 -5.76
C LEU A 41 -4.91 1.40 -4.51
N LEU A 42 -3.85 0.99 -3.81
CA LEU A 42 -3.96 0.35 -2.48
C LEU A 42 -4.65 1.28 -1.47
N ILE A 43 -4.23 2.55 -1.38
CA ILE A 43 -4.83 3.53 -0.45
C ILE A 43 -6.31 3.73 -0.74
N ILE A 44 -6.68 3.93 -2.02
CA ILE A 44 -8.09 4.05 -2.44
C ILE A 44 -8.87 2.79 -2.08
N THR A 45 -8.29 1.60 -2.29
CA THR A 45 -8.93 0.33 -1.94
C THR A 45 -9.21 0.24 -0.44
N VAL A 46 -8.25 0.63 0.41
CA VAL A 46 -8.43 0.69 1.87
C VAL A 46 -9.56 1.66 2.24
N ILE A 47 -9.60 2.85 1.62
CA ILE A 47 -10.66 3.83 1.87
C ILE A 47 -12.04 3.27 1.49
N ILE A 48 -12.18 2.67 0.30
CA ILE A 48 -13.44 2.08 -0.16
C ILE A 48 -13.90 0.96 0.78
N LEU A 49 -13.00 0.07 1.18
CA LEU A 49 -13.32 -1.04 2.08
C LEU A 49 -13.72 -0.55 3.48
N TYR A 50 -13.13 0.56 3.93
CA TYR A 50 -13.51 1.24 5.17
C TYR A 50 -14.94 1.80 5.09
N PHE A 51 -15.27 2.55 4.03
CA PHE A 51 -16.63 3.07 3.84
C PHE A 51 -17.68 1.96 3.69
N LYS A 52 -17.32 0.83 3.08
CA LYS A 52 -18.18 -0.36 3.00
C LYS A 52 -18.27 -1.16 4.31
N LYS A 53 -17.65 -0.70 5.40
CA LYS A 53 -17.58 -1.38 6.71
C LYS A 53 -17.06 -2.83 6.63
N GLN A 54 -16.25 -3.13 5.61
CA GLN A 54 -15.69 -4.48 5.43
C GLN A 54 -14.41 -4.69 6.25
N ILE A 55 -13.79 -3.60 6.68
CA ILE A 55 -12.60 -3.57 7.53
C ILE A 55 -12.82 -2.60 8.69
N GLU A 56 -12.32 -2.99 9.86
CA GLU A 56 -12.30 -2.15 11.04
C GLU A 56 -11.01 -1.30 11.05
N PRO A 57 -11.07 -0.05 11.55
CA PRO A 57 -9.90 0.81 11.71
C PRO A 57 -9.08 0.34 12.91
N GLY A 58 -8.47 -0.84 12.80
CA GLY A 58 -7.50 -1.34 13.74
C GLY A 58 -6.10 -0.81 13.44
N ILE A 59 -5.17 -1.06 14.37
CA ILE A 59 -3.75 -0.71 14.24
C ILE A 59 -3.20 -1.17 12.88
N PHE A 60 -3.53 -2.40 12.47
CA PHE A 60 -3.10 -2.97 11.19
C PHE A 60 -3.51 -2.12 9.97
N THR A 61 -4.78 -1.76 9.85
CA THR A 61 -5.32 -1.01 8.71
C THR A 61 -4.72 0.41 8.66
N VAL A 62 -4.54 1.02 9.84
CA VAL A 62 -3.90 2.33 9.98
C VAL A 62 -2.42 2.26 9.60
N SER A 63 -1.69 1.24 10.06
CA SER A 63 -0.28 1.04 9.71
C SER A 63 -0.08 0.91 8.20
N ILE A 64 -0.92 0.13 7.50
CA ILE A 64 -0.85 0.00 6.04
C ILE A 64 -1.04 1.37 5.37
N ALA A 65 -2.10 2.09 5.73
CA ALA A 65 -2.39 3.39 5.12
C ALA A 65 -1.26 4.41 5.35
N VAL A 66 -0.77 4.51 6.59
CA VAL A 66 0.32 5.43 6.96
C VAL A 66 1.62 5.07 6.25
N LEU A 67 2.02 3.79 6.25
CA LEU A 67 3.26 3.35 5.61
C LEU A 67 3.22 3.53 4.10
N SER A 68 2.10 3.19 3.44
CA SER A 68 1.93 3.44 2.00
C SER A 68 2.04 4.93 1.67
N LEU A 69 1.46 5.80 2.51
CA LEU A 69 1.53 7.24 2.32
C LEU A 69 2.94 7.79 2.52
N LEU A 70 3.67 7.32 3.54
CA LEU A 70 5.07 7.68 3.77
C LEU A 70 5.98 7.22 2.61
N MET A 71 5.75 6.03 2.06
CA MET A 71 6.53 5.55 0.92
C MET A 71 6.33 6.43 -0.32
N ILE A 72 5.09 6.84 -0.60
CA ILE A 72 4.80 7.78 -1.70
C ILE A 72 5.48 9.14 -1.45
N LEU A 73 5.37 9.69 -0.24
CA LEU A 73 6.00 10.98 0.09
C LEU A 73 7.53 10.93 -0.04
N SER A 74 8.16 9.81 0.28
CA SER A 74 9.60 9.63 0.14
C SER A 74 10.11 9.62 -1.30
N LEU A 75 9.21 9.48 -2.29
CA LEU A 75 9.51 9.58 -3.71
C LEU A 75 9.31 10.99 -4.27
N ALA A 76 8.55 11.83 -3.57
CA ALA A 76 8.29 13.22 -3.96
C ALA A 76 9.31 14.21 -3.37
N ALA A 77 10.18 13.75 -2.47
CA ALA A 77 11.27 14.50 -1.84
C ALA A 77 12.61 14.10 -2.45
#